data_AF-A0A1F6US99-F1
#
_entry.id   AF-A0A1F6US99-F1
#
_cell.length_a   1.000
_cell.length_b   1.000
_cell.length_c   1.000
_cell.angle_alpha   90.00
_cell.angle_beta   90.00
_cell.angle_gamma   90.00
#
_symmetry.space_group_name_H-M   'P 1'
#
loop_
_entity.id
_entity.type
_entity.pdbx_description
1 polymer ?
#
loop_
_entity_poly.entity_id
_entity_poly.type
_entity_poly.pdbx_seq_one_letter_code
_entity_poly.pdbx_strand_id
1 'polypeptide(L)'
;MNNAKIFFLIIGILILGVIATVLLRNNATPAGPGKYNAFATCLKDAGATFYGAFWCPHCQAQKKLFGSSEKLLPYIECSTADGSGQTQFCIDKGIKSYPTWEFADLSRLTGEIPLGQLAEKTNCSLPDGQTATVPVDTGASSTAVQ
;
A
#
# COMPACT_ATOMS: atom_id res chain seq x y z
N MET A 1 53.06 3.80 21.53
CA MET A 1 51.80 3.04 21.56
C MET A 1 51.98 1.83 20.66
N ASN A 2 51.79 0.61 21.15
CA ASN A 2 52.28 -0.61 20.47
C ASN A 2 51.23 -1.13 19.48
N ASN A 3 51.66 -1.70 18.36
CA ASN A 3 50.76 -2.23 17.32
C ASN A 3 49.75 -3.25 17.87
N ALA A 4 50.17 -4.08 18.84
CA ALA A 4 49.28 -4.99 19.55
C ALA A 4 48.20 -4.27 20.37
N LYS A 5 48.54 -3.16 21.04
CA LYS A 5 47.57 -2.36 21.81
C LYS A 5 46.57 -1.66 20.90
N ILE A 6 47.00 -1.23 19.71
CA ILE A 6 46.13 -0.64 18.69
C ILE A 6 45.16 -1.70 18.15
N PHE A 7 45.64 -2.93 17.91
CA PHE A 7 44.81 -4.04 17.45
C PHE A 7 43.71 -4.42 18.46
N PHE A 8 44.05 -4.53 19.75
CA PHE A 8 43.05 -4.80 20.80
C PHE A 8 42.04 -3.66 20.97
N LEU A 9 42.44 -2.41 20.77
CA LEU A 9 41.54 -1.26 20.78
C LEU A 9 40.52 -1.30 19.64
N ILE A 10 40.95 -1.62 18.41
CA ILE A 10 40.08 -1.71 17.24
C ILE A 10 39.05 -2.83 17.42
N ILE A 11 39.48 -4.00 17.91
CA ILE A 11 38.58 -5.12 18.19
C ILE A 11 37.55 -4.75 19.25
N GLY A 12 37.96 -4.07 20.32
CA GLY A 12 37.06 -3.59 21.36
C GLY A 12 35.98 -2.64 20.81
N ILE A 13 36.37 -1.72 19.92
CA ILE A 13 35.44 -0.77 19.28
C ILE A 13 34.47 -1.49 18.34
N LEU A 14 34.94 -2.46 17.54
CA LEU A 14 34.07 -3.23 16.64
C LEU A 14 33.05 -4.08 17.43
N ILE A 15 33.49 -4.74 18.50
CA ILE A 15 32.60 -5.53 19.37
C ILE A 15 31.57 -4.62 20.04
N LEU A 16 31.99 -3.47 20.59
CA LEU A 16 31.09 -2.48 21.18
C LEU A 16 30.08 -1.93 20.16
N GLY A 17 30.52 -1.66 18.93
CA GLY A 17 29.66 -1.20 17.84
C GLY A 17 28.61 -2.24 17.44
N VAL A 18 28.97 -3.52 17.37
CA VAL A 18 28.03 -4.62 17.09
C VAL A 18 27.05 -4.77 18.25
N ILE A 19 27.52 -4.78 19.50
CA ILE A 19 26.66 -4.90 20.69
C ILE A 19 25.69 -3.72 20.76
N ALA A 20 26.17 -2.48 20.59
CA ALA A 20 25.32 -1.30 20.56
C ALA A 20 24.28 -1.38 19.44
N THR A 21 24.66 -1.84 18.24
CA THR A 21 23.74 -2.02 17.11
C THR A 21 22.65 -3.06 17.42
N VAL A 22 22.99 -4.16 18.08
CA VAL A 22 22.02 -5.19 18.50
C VAL A 22 21.09 -4.65 19.57
N LEU A 23 21.61 -3.96 20.58
CA LEU A 23 20.82 -3.37 21.66
C LEU A 23 19.88 -2.26 21.13
N LEU A 24 20.31 -1.46 20.16
CA LEU A 24 19.48 -0.43 19.53
C LEU A 24 18.41 -1.01 18.59
N ARG A 25 18.62 -2.20 18.01
CA ARG A 25 17.65 -2.86 17.12
C ARG A 25 16.51 -3.55 17.87
N ASN A 26 16.70 -3.92 19.14
CA ASN A 26 15.67 -4.64 19.93
C ASN A 26 14.42 -3.81 20.27
N ASN A 27 14.43 -2.49 20.03
CA ASN A 27 13.28 -1.61 20.29
C ASN A 27 12.36 -1.42 19.07
N ALA A 28 12.63 -2.09 17.95
CA ALA A 28 11.69 -2.13 16.82
C ALA A 28 10.57 -3.12 17.13
N THR A 29 9.59 -2.70 17.93
CA THR A 29 8.31 -3.40 18.08
C THR A 29 7.77 -3.66 16.66
N PRO A 30 7.50 -4.91 16.26
CA PRO A 30 6.79 -5.15 15.02
C PRO A 30 5.52 -4.31 15.08
N ALA A 31 5.36 -3.37 14.16
CA ALA A 31 4.11 -2.65 14.04
C ALA A 31 3.01 -3.72 14.00
N GLY A 32 2.09 -3.69 14.97
CA GLY A 32 1.00 -4.66 15.05
C GLY A 32 0.28 -4.79 13.71
N PRO A 33 -0.56 -5.83 13.52
CA PRO A 33 -1.26 -6.01 12.26
C PRO A 33 -1.91 -4.70 11.81
N GLY A 34 -1.57 -4.27 10.59
CA GLY A 34 -2.05 -3.01 10.03
C GLY A 34 -3.56 -2.97 10.04
N LYS A 35 -4.14 -1.78 10.26
CA LYS A 35 -5.59 -1.55 10.38
C LYS A 35 -6.39 -2.25 9.28
N TYR A 36 -5.85 -2.33 8.06
CA TYR A 36 -6.52 -2.91 6.89
C TYR A 36 -5.95 -4.26 6.45
N ASN A 37 -5.19 -4.97 7.29
CA ASN A 37 -4.59 -6.24 6.89
C ASN A 37 -5.63 -7.26 6.41
N ALA A 38 -6.70 -7.46 7.19
CA ALA A 38 -7.77 -8.39 6.84
C ALA A 38 -8.50 -7.95 5.55
N PHE A 39 -8.75 -6.65 5.41
CA PHE A 39 -9.40 -6.10 4.23
C PHE A 39 -8.54 -6.29 2.97
N ALA A 40 -7.25 -5.89 3.01
CA ALA A 40 -6.33 -6.04 1.88
C ALA A 40 -6.14 -7.51 1.47
N THR A 41 -6.09 -8.43 2.44
CA THR A 41 -6.04 -9.87 2.18
C THR A 41 -7.32 -10.36 1.52
N CYS A 42 -8.49 -9.95 2.05
CA CYS A 42 -9.78 -10.29 1.46
C CYS A 42 -9.91 -9.79 0.01
N LEU A 43 -9.43 -8.58 -0.32
CA LEU A 43 -9.45 -8.08 -1.71
C LEU A 43 -8.75 -9.05 -2.66
N LYS A 44 -7.59 -9.56 -2.26
CA LYS A 44 -6.84 -10.57 -3.02
C LYS A 44 -7.61 -11.88 -3.15
N ASP A 45 -8.15 -12.38 -2.04
CA ASP A 45 -8.88 -13.66 -2.01
C ASP A 45 -10.19 -13.60 -2.79
N ALA A 46 -10.83 -12.43 -2.83
CA ALA A 46 -12.02 -12.14 -3.64
C ALA A 46 -11.70 -11.94 -5.14
N GLY A 47 -10.44 -12.05 -5.55
CA GLY A 47 -10.02 -11.96 -6.95
C GLY A 47 -9.88 -10.54 -7.49
N ALA A 48 -9.82 -9.52 -6.62
CA ALA A 48 -9.49 -8.17 -7.06
C ALA A 48 -7.99 -8.08 -7.40
N THR A 49 -7.65 -7.32 -8.44
CA THR A 49 -6.27 -7.04 -8.85
C THR A 49 -6.09 -5.55 -9.03
N PHE A 50 -5.03 -5.01 -8.44
CA PHE A 50 -4.66 -3.60 -8.51
C PHE A 50 -3.44 -3.43 -9.43
N TYR A 51 -3.67 -2.96 -10.64
CA TYR A 51 -2.63 -2.63 -11.62
C TYR A 51 -2.19 -1.17 -11.43
N GLY A 52 -0.88 -0.93 -11.34
CA GLY A 52 -0.35 0.43 -11.25
C GLY A 52 1.13 0.53 -11.60
N ALA A 53 1.72 1.68 -11.31
CA ALA A 53 3.14 1.92 -11.48
C ALA A 53 3.78 2.49 -10.22
N PHE A 54 5.03 2.13 -9.93
CA PHE A 54 5.73 2.60 -8.73
C PHE A 54 5.88 4.13 -8.67
N TRP A 55 6.02 4.80 -9.83
CA TRP A 55 6.15 6.25 -9.92
C TRP A 55 4.81 6.99 -10.02
N CYS A 56 3.70 6.27 -10.16
CA CYS A 56 2.39 6.88 -10.42
C CYS A 56 1.80 7.52 -9.14
N PRO A 57 1.54 8.84 -9.11
CA PRO A 57 1.10 9.54 -7.91
C PRO A 57 -0.27 9.05 -7.40
N HIS A 58 -1.22 8.79 -8.30
CA HIS A 58 -2.53 8.23 -7.95
C HIS A 58 -2.43 6.80 -7.40
N CYS A 59 -1.45 6.03 -7.86
CA CYS A 59 -1.18 4.70 -7.35
C CYS A 59 -0.64 4.76 -5.92
N GLN A 60 0.23 5.73 -5.64
CA GLN A 60 0.72 5.99 -4.29
C GLN A 60 -0.38 6.50 -3.37
N ALA A 61 -1.27 7.38 -3.85
CA ALA A 61 -2.44 7.83 -3.11
C ALA A 61 -3.38 6.66 -2.76
N GLN A 62 -3.67 5.78 -3.73
CA GLN A 62 -4.43 4.56 -3.50
C GLN A 62 -3.79 3.67 -2.43
N LYS A 63 -2.48 3.42 -2.51
CA LYS A 63 -1.74 2.62 -1.52
C LYS A 63 -1.80 3.24 -0.12
N LYS A 64 -1.67 4.56 -0.03
CA LYS A 64 -1.71 5.32 1.23
C LYS A 64 -3.02 5.11 2.00
N LEU A 65 -4.14 4.87 1.33
CA LEU A 65 -5.42 4.54 1.99
C LEU A 65 -5.32 3.29 2.88
N PHE A 66 -4.42 2.36 2.55
CA PHE A 66 -4.20 1.10 3.28
C PHE A 66 -3.11 1.20 4.37
N GLY A 67 -2.36 2.31 4.40
CA GLY A 67 -1.24 2.50 5.33
C GLY A 67 -0.24 1.36 5.27
N SER A 68 0.18 0.85 6.43
CA SER A 68 1.11 -0.30 6.52
C SER A 68 0.59 -1.61 5.91
N SER A 69 -0.71 -1.67 5.57
CA SER A 69 -1.34 -2.83 4.93
C SER A 69 -1.16 -2.84 3.42
N GLU A 70 -0.58 -1.78 2.81
CA GLU A 70 -0.36 -1.69 1.37
C GLU A 70 0.46 -2.88 0.81
N LYS A 71 1.35 -3.45 1.63
CA LYS A 71 2.17 -4.62 1.30
C LYS A 71 1.37 -5.91 1.07
N LEU A 72 0.10 -5.93 1.48
CA LEU A 72 -0.82 -7.06 1.32
C LEU A 72 -1.75 -6.89 0.12
N LEU A 73 -1.72 -5.72 -0.54
CA LEU A 73 -2.57 -5.46 -1.70
C LEU A 73 -2.27 -6.44 -2.84
N PRO A 74 -3.27 -6.85 -3.62
CA PRO A 74 -3.09 -7.64 -4.84
C PRO A 74 -2.53 -6.75 -5.97
N TYR A 75 -1.36 -6.15 -5.75
CA TYR A 75 -0.73 -5.18 -6.65
C TYR A 75 0.09 -5.86 -7.75
N ILE A 76 -0.07 -5.39 -8.98
CA ILE A 76 0.80 -5.72 -10.11
C ILE A 76 1.50 -4.46 -10.59
N GLU A 77 2.84 -4.53 -10.64
CA GLU A 77 3.68 -3.50 -11.24
C GLU A 77 3.59 -3.58 -12.76
N CYS A 78 3.02 -2.53 -13.35
CA CYS A 78 2.85 -2.41 -14.78
C CYS A 78 3.91 -1.55 -15.45
N SER A 79 4.79 -0.85 -14.74
CA SER A 79 5.87 -0.10 -15.39
C SER A 79 7.14 -0.92 -15.56
N THR A 80 7.88 -0.66 -16.63
CA THR A 80 9.27 -1.10 -16.76
C THR A 80 10.14 -0.48 -15.67
N ALA A 81 11.26 -1.11 -15.34
CA ALA A 81 12.13 -0.66 -14.24
C ALA A 81 12.69 0.77 -14.44
N ASP A 82 12.83 1.22 -15.69
CA ASP A 82 13.25 2.57 -16.06
C ASP A 82 12.10 3.59 -16.06
N GLY A 83 10.86 3.17 -15.78
CA GLY A 83 9.68 4.02 -15.75
C GLY A 83 9.17 4.48 -17.12
N SER A 84 9.80 4.06 -18.23
CA SER A 84 9.54 4.61 -19.57
C SER A 84 8.46 3.86 -20.35
N GLY A 85 8.15 2.63 -19.94
CA GLY A 85 7.24 1.73 -20.63
C GLY A 85 6.28 1.01 -19.69
N GLN A 86 5.42 0.19 -20.30
CA GLN A 86 4.52 -0.73 -19.64
C GLN A 86 5.03 -2.17 -19.83
N THR A 87 4.89 -3.03 -18.82
CA THR A 87 5.24 -4.45 -18.92
C THR A 87 4.34 -5.14 -19.95
N GLN A 88 4.89 -6.12 -20.68
CA GLN A 88 4.11 -6.85 -21.70
C GLN A 88 2.85 -7.49 -21.11
N PHE A 89 2.94 -8.01 -19.88
CA PHE A 89 1.79 -8.56 -19.16
C PHE A 89 0.63 -7.55 -19.03
N CYS A 90 0.91 -6.30 -18.66
CA CYS A 90 -0.13 -5.28 -18.54
C CYS A 90 -0.64 -4.79 -19.90
N ILE A 91 0.22 -4.80 -20.93
CA ILE A 91 -0.17 -4.51 -22.33
C ILE A 91 -1.16 -5.57 -22.82
N ASP A 92 -0.85 -6.86 -22.62
CA ASP A 92 -1.68 -7.99 -23.02
C ASP A 92 -3.01 -8.03 -22.26
N LYS A 93 -2.99 -7.63 -20.97
CA LYS A 93 -4.19 -7.39 -20.17
C LYS A 93 -4.97 -6.15 -20.59
N GLY A 94 -4.43 -5.32 -21.47
CA GLY A 94 -5.09 -4.11 -21.97
C GLY A 94 -5.25 -3.04 -20.90
N ILE A 95 -4.31 -2.90 -19.96
CA ILE A 95 -4.34 -1.84 -18.94
C ILE A 95 -3.99 -0.50 -19.58
N LYS A 96 -4.94 0.43 -19.63
CA LYS A 96 -4.79 1.71 -20.34
C LYS A 96 -4.38 2.89 -19.46
N SER A 97 -4.63 2.80 -18.16
CA SER A 97 -4.33 3.86 -17.20
C SER A 97 -4.02 3.27 -15.83
N TYR A 98 -3.36 4.07 -15.00
CA TYR A 98 -3.04 3.72 -13.63
C TYR A 98 -3.66 4.72 -12.65
N PRO A 99 -4.11 4.27 -11.48
CA PRO A 99 -4.35 2.88 -11.11
C PRO A 99 -5.55 2.29 -11.88
N THR A 100 -5.57 0.97 -12.08
CA THR A 100 -6.74 0.21 -12.54
C THR A 100 -7.00 -0.93 -11.56
N TRP A 101 -8.24 -1.07 -11.10
CA TRP A 101 -8.73 -2.23 -10.39
C TRP A 101 -9.54 -3.12 -11.35
N GLU A 102 -9.25 -4.41 -11.36
CA GLU A 102 -10.05 -5.44 -12.02
C GLU A 102 -10.59 -6.39 -10.95
N PHE A 103 -11.85 -6.81 -11.09
CA PHE A 103 -12.52 -7.69 -10.12
C PHE A 103 -12.76 -9.08 -10.71
N ALA A 104 -13.25 -10.02 -9.89
CA ALA A 104 -13.48 -11.41 -10.30
C ALA A 104 -14.46 -11.55 -11.48
N ASP A 105 -15.39 -10.61 -11.64
CA ASP A 105 -16.35 -10.54 -12.76
C ASP A 105 -15.75 -9.87 -14.02
N LEU A 106 -14.44 -9.59 -14.04
CA LEU A 106 -13.71 -8.86 -15.07
C LEU A 106 -14.14 -7.39 -15.24
N SER A 107 -15.04 -6.88 -14.40
CA SER A 107 -15.33 -5.45 -14.37
C SER A 107 -14.10 -4.67 -13.90
N ARG A 108 -13.97 -3.43 -14.37
CA ARG A 108 -12.84 -2.56 -14.04
C ARG A 108 -13.29 -1.22 -13.51
N LEU A 109 -12.53 -0.69 -12.57
CA LEU A 109 -12.59 0.70 -12.12
C LEU A 109 -11.20 1.34 -12.30
N THR A 110 -11.17 2.59 -12.76
CA THR A 110 -9.92 3.32 -13.01
C THR A 110 -9.81 4.54 -12.11
N GLY A 111 -8.60 4.92 -11.74
CA GLY A 111 -8.36 6.02 -10.80
C GLY A 111 -8.41 5.59 -9.34
N GLU A 112 -8.28 6.55 -8.44
CA GLU A 112 -8.31 6.30 -6.99
C GLU A 112 -9.70 5.84 -6.56
N ILE A 113 -9.79 4.63 -6.01
CA ILE A 113 -11.04 4.00 -5.60
C ILE A 113 -11.16 4.05 -4.07
N PRO A 114 -12.24 4.63 -3.52
CA PRO A 114 -12.51 4.62 -2.08
C PRO A 114 -12.58 3.19 -1.51
N LEU A 115 -12.14 3.02 -0.27
CA LEU A 115 -12.15 1.72 0.41
C LEU A 115 -13.56 1.10 0.47
N GLY A 116 -14.60 1.92 0.66
CA GLY A 116 -16.01 1.48 0.66
C GLY A 116 -16.44 0.89 -0.67
N GLN A 117 -16.05 1.50 -1.80
CA GLN A 117 -16.38 0.97 -3.12
C GLN A 117 -15.62 -0.31 -3.44
N LEU A 118 -14.36 -0.43 -2.98
CA LEU A 118 -13.63 -1.70 -3.06
C LEU A 118 -14.30 -2.79 -2.22
N ALA A 119 -14.79 -2.46 -1.03
CA ALA A 119 -15.55 -3.36 -0.17
C ALA A 119 -16.84 -3.84 -0.83
N GLU A 120 -17.63 -2.93 -1.42
CA GLU A 120 -18.85 -3.27 -2.18
C GLU A 120 -18.55 -4.21 -3.35
N LYS A 121 -17.50 -3.94 -4.12
CA LYS A 121 -17.11 -4.75 -5.29
C LYS A 121 -16.62 -6.15 -4.93
N THR A 122 -16.09 -6.35 -3.72
CA THR A 122 -15.45 -7.60 -3.30
C THR A 122 -16.22 -8.33 -2.20
N ASN A 123 -17.28 -7.72 -1.68
CA ASN A 123 -18.00 -8.18 -0.48
C ASN A 123 -17.08 -8.35 0.75
N CYS A 124 -15.98 -7.59 0.80
CA CYS A 124 -15.02 -7.61 1.91
C CYS A 124 -15.40 -6.59 2.98
N SER A 125 -15.31 -6.98 4.25
CA SER A 125 -15.64 -6.09 5.37
C SER A 125 -14.51 -5.09 5.66
N LEU A 126 -14.88 -3.83 5.89
CA LEU A 126 -13.97 -2.81 6.43
C LEU A 126 -13.88 -2.92 7.96
N PRO A 127 -12.74 -2.53 8.57
CA PRO A 127 -12.64 -2.40 10.01
C PRO A 127 -13.63 -1.36 10.57
N ASP A 128 -14.12 -1.58 11.78
CA ASP A 128 -15.10 -0.73 12.47
C ASP A 128 -14.75 0.77 12.41
N GLY A 129 -15.77 1.62 12.25
CA GLY A 129 -15.63 3.07 12.12
C GLY A 129 -15.42 3.59 10.69
N GLN A 130 -15.58 2.74 9.68
CA GLN A 130 -15.59 3.10 8.26
C GLN A 130 -16.77 2.42 7.55
N THR A 131 -17.97 2.90 7.84
CA THR A 131 -19.13 2.56 7.03
C THR A 131 -18.90 3.04 5.60
N ALA A 132 -19.40 2.28 4.62
CA ALA A 132 -19.48 2.63 3.21
C ALA A 132 -20.43 3.83 2.95
N THR A 133 -20.37 4.85 3.79
CA THR A 133 -21.08 6.10 3.60
C THR A 133 -20.18 6.99 2.77
N VAL A 134 -20.32 6.85 1.45
CA VAL A 134 -20.15 7.97 0.53
C VAL A 134 -20.89 9.16 1.16
N PRO A 135 -20.25 10.33 1.36
CA PRO A 135 -21.00 11.56 1.59
C PRO A 135 -21.80 11.80 0.31
N VAL A 136 -23.07 11.43 0.33
CA VAL A 136 -24.03 11.94 -0.65
C VAL A 136 -24.18 13.41 -0.27
N ASP A 137 -23.48 14.28 -0.98
CA ASP A 137 -23.80 15.70 -1.04
C ASP A 137 -25.21 15.83 -1.63
N THR A 138 -26.24 15.67 -0.80
CA THR A 138 -27.55 16.23 -1.10
C THR A 138 -27.46 17.73 -0.93
N GLY A 139 -27.00 18.41 -1.97
CA GLY A 139 -27.19 19.84 -2.17
C GLY A 139 -28.68 20.16 -2.29
N ALA A 140 -29.36 20.23 -1.14
CA ALA A 140 -30.66 20.86 -1.04
C ALA A 140 -30.46 22.38 -1.13
N SER A 141 -30.54 22.91 -2.35
CA SER A 141 -30.74 24.33 -2.59
C SER A 141 -32.14 24.70 -2.11
N SER A 142 -32.23 25.25 -0.90
CA SER A 142 -33.41 25.92 -0.37
C SER A 142 -33.02 27.35 -0.01
N THR A 143 -33.32 28.29 -0.90
CA THR A 143 -33.53 29.67 -0.49
C THR A 143 -34.95 30.06 -0.88
N ALA A 144 -35.70 30.36 0.17
CA ALA A 144 -37.09 30.75 0.15
C ALA A 144 -37.30 32.09 -0.56
N VAL A 145 -38.46 32.18 -1.21
CA VAL A 145 -39.16 33.43 -1.51
C VAL A 145 -39.64 34.01 -0.17
N GLN A 146 -39.12 35.17 0.20
CA GLN A 146 -39.83 36.25 0.89
C GLN A 146 -39.25 37.59 0.43
#